data_AF-A0A1S9M1T7-F1
#
_entry.id   AF-A0A1S9M1T7-F1
#
_cell.length_a   1.000
_cell.length_b   1.000
_cell.length_c   1.000
_cell.angle_alpha   90.00
_cell.angle_beta   90.00
_cell.angle_gamma   90.00
#
_symmetry.space_group_name_H-M   'P 1'
#
loop_
_entity.id
_entity.type
_entity.pdbx_description
1 polymer ?
#
loop_
_entity_poly.entity_id
_entity_poly.type
_entity_poly.pdbx_seq_one_letter_code
_entity_poly.pdbx_strand_id
1 'polypeptide(L)'
;MSSGLWLTLLMLTLSVTGCTQKVCPAGGFVNLGPGELDLSGLPGGTKVSARFGVNDRCEPVPVTKDSSGRWMVPQTPPFVQPDNAAAPLPRIRVVAARPDRSISDHLYGIEHTAPRGGCTNGYDLVPVKVL
;
A
#
# COMPACT_ATOMS: atom_id res chain seq x y z
N MET A 1 -28.22 11.67 -78.57
CA MET A 1 -28.86 12.04 -77.28
C MET A 1 -29.13 10.76 -76.51
N SER A 2 -28.39 10.51 -75.44
CA SER A 2 -28.90 9.78 -74.26
C SER A 2 -27.82 9.83 -73.18
N SER A 3 -28.11 10.67 -72.19
CA SER A 3 -27.32 10.94 -71.01
C SER A 3 -27.47 9.78 -70.02
N GLY A 4 -26.37 9.13 -69.65
CA GLY A 4 -26.33 8.12 -68.59
C GLY A 4 -25.83 8.75 -67.30
N LEU A 5 -26.75 8.87 -66.35
CA LEU A 5 -26.63 9.55 -65.07
C LEU A 5 -25.59 8.91 -64.14
N TRP A 6 -24.93 9.77 -63.37
CA TRP A 6 -23.97 9.47 -62.32
C TRP A 6 -24.56 8.59 -61.21
N LEU A 7 -23.79 7.62 -60.70
CA LEU A 7 -23.97 7.12 -59.33
C LEU A 7 -22.59 6.91 -58.69
N THR A 8 -22.07 7.98 -58.12
CA THR A 8 -20.94 7.95 -57.18
C THR A 8 -21.35 7.18 -55.93
N LEU A 9 -20.84 5.95 -55.81
CA LEU A 9 -20.98 5.12 -54.62
C LEU A 9 -20.01 5.62 -53.54
N LEU A 10 -20.43 6.64 -52.79
CA LEU A 10 -19.70 7.14 -51.62
C LEU A 10 -19.97 6.18 -50.44
N MET A 11 -19.19 5.10 -50.33
CA MET A 11 -19.24 4.22 -49.17
C MET A 11 -18.62 4.92 -47.96
N LEU A 12 -19.49 5.31 -47.04
CA LEU A 12 -19.21 5.89 -45.74
C LEU A 12 -18.43 4.88 -44.89
N THR A 13 -17.11 5.00 -44.79
CA THR A 13 -16.33 4.23 -43.82
C THR A 13 -16.64 4.77 -42.42
N LEU A 14 -17.58 4.13 -41.70
CA LEU A 14 -17.71 4.30 -40.26
C LEU A 14 -16.41 3.77 -39.63
N SER A 15 -15.45 4.66 -39.41
CA SER A 15 -14.34 4.42 -38.49
C SER A 15 -14.94 4.34 -37.08
N VAL A 16 -15.36 3.14 -36.69
CA VAL A 16 -15.61 2.78 -35.31
C VAL A 16 -14.27 2.97 -34.59
N THR A 17 -14.08 4.12 -33.98
CA THR A 17 -13.07 4.29 -32.94
C THR A 17 -13.53 3.43 -31.79
N GLY A 18 -13.20 2.14 -31.86
CA GLY A 18 -13.40 1.20 -30.78
C GLY A 18 -12.71 1.80 -29.57
N CYS A 19 -13.48 2.20 -28.58
CA CYS A 19 -12.98 2.51 -27.25
C CYS A 19 -12.16 1.29 -26.83
N THR A 20 -10.83 1.38 -26.89
CA THR A 20 -9.96 0.36 -26.30
C THR A 20 -10.28 0.39 -24.83
N GLN A 21 -11.18 -0.50 -24.39
CA GLN A 21 -11.41 -0.72 -22.97
C GLN A 21 -10.05 -1.08 -22.41
N LYS A 22 -9.53 -0.18 -21.57
CA LYS A 22 -8.26 -0.41 -20.89
C LYS A 22 -8.50 -1.55 -19.93
N VAL A 23 -8.30 -2.79 -20.39
CA VAL A 23 -8.38 -3.99 -19.57
C VAL A 23 -7.19 -3.92 -18.63
N CYS A 24 -7.43 -3.48 -17.40
CA CYS A 24 -6.42 -3.54 -16.38
C CYS A 24 -6.26 -5.02 -15.99
N PRO A 25 -5.02 -5.56 -15.94
CA PRO A 25 -4.82 -6.89 -15.36
C PRO A 25 -5.41 -6.88 -13.95
N ALA A 26 -6.04 -7.99 -13.55
CA ALA A 26 -6.48 -8.22 -12.17
C ALA A 26 -5.25 -8.43 -11.27
N GLY A 27 -4.35 -7.44 -11.25
CA GLY A 27 -3.24 -7.36 -10.32
C GLY A 27 -3.82 -7.01 -8.96
N GLY A 28 -3.45 -7.76 -7.94
CA GLY A 28 -3.80 -7.40 -6.57
C GLY A 28 -3.28 -6.01 -6.20
N PHE A 29 -3.77 -5.52 -5.06
CA PHE A 29 -3.28 -4.31 -4.44
C PHE A 29 -1.82 -4.53 -4.03
N VAL A 30 -0.89 -3.73 -4.55
CA VAL A 30 0.52 -3.78 -4.13
C VAL A 30 0.97 -2.38 -3.75
N ASN A 31 1.03 -2.11 -2.45
CA ASN A 31 1.83 -1.03 -1.90
C ASN A 31 2.85 -1.61 -0.92
N LEU A 32 4.13 -1.48 -1.28
CA LEU A 32 5.27 -1.90 -0.48
C LEU A 32 5.94 -0.73 0.24
N GLY A 33 5.23 0.39 0.38
CA GLY A 33 5.70 1.58 1.07
C GLY A 33 5.84 1.36 2.59
N PRO A 34 6.68 2.17 3.26
CA PRO A 34 6.84 2.09 4.70
C PRO A 34 5.51 2.34 5.43
N GLY A 35 5.29 1.61 6.52
CA GLY A 35 4.18 1.87 7.43
C GLY A 35 4.51 3.03 8.36
N GLU A 36 3.54 3.88 8.65
CA GLU A 36 3.68 4.97 9.62
C GLU A 36 3.08 4.55 10.96
N LEU A 37 3.78 4.82 12.07
CA LEU A 37 3.26 4.66 13.42
C LEU A 37 2.88 6.01 14.01
N ASP A 38 1.64 6.13 14.47
CA ASP A 38 1.21 7.23 15.31
C ASP A 38 1.41 6.84 16.78
N LEU A 39 2.46 7.40 17.37
CA LEU A 39 2.85 7.18 18.77
C LEU A 39 2.39 8.31 19.71
N SER A 40 1.51 9.21 19.25
CA SER A 40 1.08 10.39 20.02
C SER A 40 0.39 10.04 21.35
N GLY A 41 -0.20 8.85 21.46
CA GLY A 41 -0.82 8.35 22.69
C GLY A 41 0.15 7.76 23.72
N LEU A 42 1.43 7.59 23.39
CA LEU A 42 2.41 6.96 24.28
C LEU A 42 3.14 7.97 25.17
N PRO A 43 3.51 7.58 26.41
CA PRO A 43 4.33 8.42 27.27
C PRO A 43 5.66 8.81 26.62
N GLY A 44 6.16 10.01 26.93
CA GLY A 44 7.49 10.45 26.53
C GLY A 44 8.59 9.50 27.05
N GLY A 45 9.63 9.28 26.24
CA GLY A 45 10.72 8.36 26.57
C GLY A 45 10.43 6.87 26.31
N THR A 46 9.25 6.54 25.78
CA THR A 46 8.92 5.18 25.33
C THR A 46 9.83 4.76 24.18
N LYS A 47 10.47 3.59 24.31
CA LYS A 47 11.23 2.97 23.23
C LYS A 47 10.33 2.04 22.45
N VAL A 48 10.34 2.13 21.12
CA VAL A 48 9.46 1.35 20.27
C VAL A 48 10.28 0.51 19.29
N SER A 49 9.88 -0.75 19.14
CA SER A 49 10.37 -1.68 18.14
C SER A 49 9.19 -2.22 17.34
N ALA A 50 9.39 -2.51 16.05
CA ALA A 50 8.33 -3.02 15.20
C ALA A 50 8.81 -4.04 14.17
N ARG A 51 7.86 -4.79 13.63
CA ARG A 51 8.05 -5.69 12.48
C ARG A 51 6.72 -5.94 11.76
N PHE A 52 6.76 -6.11 10.46
CA PHE A 52 5.64 -6.58 9.66
C PHE A 52 5.53 -8.10 9.69
N GLY A 53 4.31 -8.57 9.42
CA GLY A 53 4.03 -9.98 9.16
C GLY A 53 3.10 -10.62 10.18
N VAL A 54 2.68 -11.83 9.86
CA VAL A 54 1.55 -12.50 10.54
C VAL A 54 2.02 -13.49 11.61
N ASN A 55 3.33 -13.76 11.72
CA ASN A 55 3.91 -14.79 12.60
C ASN A 55 5.13 -14.29 13.37
N ASP A 56 5.47 -14.96 14.48
CA ASP A 56 6.63 -14.69 15.35
C ASP A 56 8.00 -15.03 14.76
N ARG A 57 8.15 -14.99 13.44
CA ARG A 57 9.35 -15.47 12.74
C ARG A 57 10.46 -14.42 12.53
N CYS A 58 10.23 -13.16 12.91
CA CYS A 58 11.26 -12.12 12.89
C CYS A 58 11.27 -11.39 14.24
N GLU A 59 12.40 -10.85 14.69
CA GLU A 59 12.45 -10.09 15.95
C GLU A 59 11.99 -8.64 15.71
N PRO A 60 11.17 -8.02 16.59
CA PRO A 60 10.87 -6.59 16.50
C PRO A 60 12.15 -5.75 16.58
N VAL A 61 12.34 -4.84 15.63
CA VAL A 61 13.54 -4.01 15.54
C VAL A 61 13.23 -2.59 15.97
N PRO A 62 14.14 -1.91 16.73
CA PRO A 62 13.94 -0.53 17.12
C PRO A 62 13.60 0.35 15.91
N VAL A 63 12.51 1.10 16.02
CA VAL A 63 12.13 2.09 15.03
C VAL A 63 12.71 3.44 15.43
N THR A 64 12.99 4.28 14.44
CA THR A 64 13.44 5.65 14.65
C THR A 64 12.61 6.60 13.82
N LYS A 65 12.62 7.88 14.20
CA LYS A 65 12.04 8.91 13.35
C LYS A 65 12.85 9.06 12.06
N ASP A 66 12.15 9.27 10.95
CA ASP A 66 12.76 9.70 9.70
C ASP A 66 13.17 11.19 9.76
N SER A 67 13.70 11.70 8.65
CA SER A 67 14.08 13.12 8.51
C SER A 67 12.92 14.10 8.64
N SER A 68 11.65 13.66 8.49
CA SER A 68 10.48 14.51 8.72
C SER A 68 9.89 14.36 10.13
N GLY A 69 10.55 13.59 11.00
CA GLY A 69 10.13 13.41 12.38
C GLY A 69 9.03 12.37 12.57
N ARG A 70 8.70 11.57 11.55
CA ARG A 70 7.67 10.53 11.59
C ARG A 70 8.26 9.16 11.89
N TRP A 71 7.50 8.31 12.57
CA TRP A 71 7.94 6.96 12.90
C TRP A 71 7.63 6.03 11.74
N MET A 72 8.64 5.75 10.92
CA MET A 72 8.48 4.94 9.71
C MET A 72 9.03 3.53 9.94
N VAL A 73 8.29 2.53 9.47
CA VAL A 73 8.69 1.12 9.50
C VAL A 73 8.87 0.66 8.04
N PRO A 74 10.12 0.46 7.58
CA PRO A 74 10.39 0.03 6.20
C PRO A 74 9.83 -1.37 5.91
N GLN A 75 9.36 -1.62 4.69
CA GLN A 75 9.01 -2.97 4.25
C GLN A 75 10.22 -3.74 3.68
N THR A 76 11.35 -3.69 4.38
CA THR A 76 12.59 -4.40 3.99
C THR A 76 13.20 -5.07 5.22
N PRO A 77 14.04 -6.10 5.06
CA PRO A 77 14.78 -6.67 6.18
C PRO A 77 15.51 -5.56 6.96
N PRO A 78 15.55 -5.62 8.30
CA PRO A 78 15.03 -6.70 9.17
C PRO A 78 13.55 -6.55 9.58
N PHE A 79 12.84 -5.53 9.10
CA PHE A 79 11.46 -5.22 9.51
C PHE A 79 10.40 -6.12 8.88
N VAL A 80 10.72 -6.86 7.81
CA VAL A 80 9.82 -7.84 7.17
C VAL A 80 10.41 -9.24 7.25
N GLN A 81 9.57 -10.25 7.12
CA GLN A 81 10.05 -11.63 6.91
C GLN A 81 10.75 -11.71 5.53
N PRO A 82 12.03 -12.12 5.48
CA PRO A 82 12.82 -12.13 4.25
C PRO A 82 12.22 -12.97 3.12
N ASP A 83 11.50 -14.05 3.47
CA ASP A 83 11.17 -15.09 2.48
C ASP A 83 9.71 -15.08 1.99
N ASN A 84 8.75 -14.46 2.68
CA ASN A 84 7.31 -14.69 2.41
C ASN A 84 6.36 -13.58 2.91
N ALA A 85 6.75 -12.31 2.79
CA ALA A 85 5.79 -11.22 3.01
C ALA A 85 4.70 -11.25 1.91
N ALA A 86 3.62 -11.98 2.13
CA ALA A 86 2.47 -11.97 1.23
C ALA A 86 1.93 -10.54 1.14
N ALA A 87 1.87 -10.01 -0.08
CA ALA A 87 1.25 -8.71 -0.34
C ALA A 87 -0.28 -8.90 -0.48
N PRO A 88 -1.09 -8.01 0.11
CA PRO A 88 -0.69 -6.92 1.01
C PRO A 88 -0.33 -7.44 2.41
N LEU A 89 0.69 -6.84 3.06
CA LEU A 89 1.04 -7.15 4.44
C LEU A 89 -0.09 -6.66 5.38
N PRO A 90 -0.84 -7.54 6.04
CA PRO A 90 -2.07 -7.12 6.72
C PRO A 90 -1.82 -6.55 8.12
N ARG A 91 -0.63 -6.78 8.70
CA ARG A 91 -0.38 -6.56 10.14
C ARG A 91 1.05 -6.13 10.45
N ILE A 92 1.19 -5.37 11.53
CA ILE A 92 2.45 -4.94 12.13
C ILE A 92 2.44 -5.24 13.63
N ARG A 93 3.47 -5.92 14.13
CA ARG A 93 3.70 -6.09 15.58
C ARG A 93 4.51 -4.91 16.07
N VAL A 94 4.08 -4.31 17.17
CA VAL A 94 4.75 -3.19 17.83
C VAL A 94 4.98 -3.57 19.28
N VAL A 95 6.23 -3.43 19.72
CA VAL A 95 6.65 -3.61 21.10
C VAL A 95 7.06 -2.24 21.63
N ALA A 96 6.43 -1.80 22.72
CA ALA A 96 6.75 -0.52 23.36
C ALA A 96 7.19 -0.74 24.81
N ALA A 97 8.42 -0.32 25.11
CA ALA A 97 8.99 -0.33 26.45
C ALA A 97 8.87 1.08 27.06
N ARG A 98 8.04 1.20 28.09
CA ARG A 98 7.73 2.48 28.76
C ARG A 98 8.77 2.79 29.86
N PRO A 99 8.89 4.05 30.31
CA PRO A 99 9.85 4.45 31.35
C PRO A 99 9.66 3.75 32.70
N ASP A 100 8.43 3.34 33.02
CA ASP A 100 8.06 2.58 34.22
C ASP A 100 8.46 1.10 34.13
N ARG A 101 9.17 0.71 33.07
CA ARG A 101 9.59 -0.66 32.74
C ARG A 101 8.46 -1.60 32.35
N SER A 102 7.24 -1.08 32.17
CA SER A 102 6.17 -1.85 31.55
C SER A 102 6.46 -2.05 30.06
N ILE A 103 6.07 -3.22 29.56
CA ILE A 103 6.21 -3.59 28.15
C ILE A 103 4.81 -3.86 27.61
N SER A 104 4.46 -3.19 26.51
CA SER A 104 3.31 -3.57 25.69
C SER A 104 3.80 -4.23 24.40
N ASP A 105 3.04 -5.22 23.94
CA ASP A 105 3.39 -6.04 22.80
C ASP A 105 2.09 -6.44 22.09
N HIS A 106 1.84 -5.80 20.95
CA HIS A 106 0.57 -5.87 20.27
C HIS A 106 0.72 -5.99 18.76
N LEU A 107 -0.24 -6.70 18.16
CA LEU A 107 -0.34 -6.88 16.72
C LEU A 107 -1.48 -6.02 16.19
N TYR A 108 -1.14 -5.02 15.38
CA TYR A 108 -2.07 -4.07 14.79
C TYR A 108 -2.40 -4.47 13.35
N GLY A 109 -3.65 -4.28 12.95
CA GLY A 109 -4.02 -4.29 11.54
C GLY A 109 -3.51 -3.03 10.85
N ILE A 110 -3.15 -3.14 9.58
CA ILE A 110 -2.76 -1.99 8.77
C ILE A 110 -3.89 -1.72 7.78
N GLU A 111 -4.60 -0.63 8.01
CA GLU A 111 -5.61 -0.15 7.08
C GLU A 111 -4.96 0.49 5.86
N HIS A 112 -5.69 0.55 4.75
CA HIS A 112 -5.23 1.18 3.53
C HIS A 112 -6.31 2.06 2.92
N THR A 113 -5.88 3.06 2.14
CA THR A 113 -6.80 3.85 1.33
C THR A 113 -7.42 2.97 0.24
N ALA A 114 -8.54 3.44 -0.33
CA ALA A 114 -9.00 2.90 -1.60
C ALA A 114 -7.90 3.09 -2.68
N PRO A 115 -7.89 2.25 -3.73
CA PRO A 115 -7.02 2.47 -4.88
C PRO A 115 -7.23 3.85 -5.45
N ARG A 116 -6.16 4.45 -5.95
CA ARG A 116 -6.20 5.76 -6.61
C ARG A 116 -6.91 5.75 -7.98
N GLY A 117 -7.54 4.63 -8.35
CA GLY A 117 -8.27 4.42 -9.61
C GLY A 117 -7.37 4.03 -10.78
N GLY A 118 -7.98 3.68 -11.92
CA GLY A 118 -7.27 3.28 -13.15
C GLY A 118 -6.62 1.90 -13.08
N CYS A 119 -5.58 1.67 -13.90
CA CYS A 119 -4.81 0.41 -13.88
C CYS A 119 -3.67 0.39 -12.86
N THR A 120 -3.62 1.38 -11.99
CA THR A 120 -2.65 1.45 -10.91
C THR A 120 -3.30 0.91 -9.65
N ASN A 121 -2.96 -0.32 -9.27
CA ASN A 121 -3.45 -0.96 -8.03
C ASN A 121 -2.71 -0.45 -6.77
N GLY A 122 -2.26 0.80 -6.82
CA GLY A 122 -1.59 1.47 -5.73
C GLY A 122 -2.60 2.04 -4.73
N TYR A 123 -2.30 1.89 -3.46
CA TYR A 123 -3.01 2.46 -2.31
C TYR A 123 -1.98 3.05 -1.36
N ASP A 124 -2.39 3.79 -0.33
CA ASP A 124 -1.52 4.22 0.76
C ASP A 124 -1.86 3.46 2.04
N LEU A 125 -0.86 3.21 2.89
CA LEU A 125 -1.09 2.68 4.22
C LEU A 125 -1.56 3.81 5.14
N VAL A 126 -2.58 3.55 5.93
CA VAL A 126 -3.04 4.47 6.97
C VAL A 126 -2.11 4.35 8.19
N PRO A 127 -1.74 5.46 8.86
CA PRO A 127 -0.93 5.39 10.07
C PRO A 127 -1.55 4.51 11.15
N VAL A 128 -0.73 3.63 11.74
CA VAL A 128 -1.14 2.72 12.79
C VAL A 128 -1.06 3.44 14.13
N LYS A 129 -2.21 3.63 14.78
CA LYS A 129 -2.29 4.23 16.12
C LYS A 129 -1.86 3.23 17.19
N VAL A 130 -0.80 3.56 17.91
CA VAL A 130 -0.26 2.75 19.01
C VAL A 130 -0.74 3.33 20.33
N LEU A 131 -1.37 2.49 21.15
CA LEU A 131 -2.02 2.83 22.43
C LEU A 131 -1.34 2.04 23.57
#